data_AF-A0A2S9G541-F1
#
_entry.id   AF-A0A2S9G541-F1
#
_cell.length_a   1.000
_cell.length_b   1.000
_cell.length_c   1.000
_cell.angle_alpha   90.00
_cell.angle_beta   90.00
_cell.angle_gamma   90.00
#
_symmetry.space_group_name_H-M   'P 1'
#
loop_
_entity.id
_entity.type
_entity.pdbx_description
1 polymer ?
#
loop_
_entity_poly.entity_id
_entity_poly.type
_entity_poly.pdbx_seq_one_letter_code
_entity_poly.pdbx_strand_id
1 'polypeptide(L)'
;LGVILGLMMCFDLGGPVNKAAYAFATAGLAAATTASFEIMATGMAAGMVPPLAMALATTIRPGLFSEPERENGRAAWLLGASFIS
;
A
#
# COMPACT_ATOMS: atom_id res chain seq x y z
N LEU A 1 11.02 -10.49 -7.96
CA LEU A 1 9.54 -10.48 -8.05
C LEU A 1 8.90 -9.47 -7.10
N GLY A 2 9.25 -9.48 -5.81
CA GLY A 2 8.66 -8.57 -4.80
C GLY A 2 8.71 -7.08 -5.15
N VAL A 3 9.82 -6.58 -5.70
CA VAL A 3 9.93 -5.17 -6.16
C VAL A 3 8.91 -4.84 -7.24
N ILE A 4 8.72 -5.71 -8.23
CA ILE A 4 7.76 -5.49 -9.34
C ILE A 4 6.34 -5.47 -8.78
N LEU A 5 5.99 -6.45 -7.95
CA LEU A 5 4.66 -6.52 -7.32
C LEU A 5 4.42 -5.31 -6.39
N GLY A 6 5.42 -4.91 -5.63
CA GLY A 6 5.32 -3.74 -4.76
C GLY A 6 5.09 -2.44 -5.55
N LEU A 7 5.79 -2.28 -6.68
CA LEU A 7 5.55 -1.17 -7.60
C LEU A 7 4.12 -1.20 -8.16
N MET A 8 3.62 -2.38 -8.55
CA MET A 8 2.24 -2.53 -9.03
C MET A 8 1.21 -2.17 -7.95
N MET A 9 1.43 -2.55 -6.69
CA MET A 9 0.54 -2.19 -5.58
C MET A 9 0.49 -0.68 -5.32
N CYS A 10 1.60 0.03 -5.57
CA CYS A 10 1.68 1.48 -5.35
C CYS A 10 1.29 2.31 -6.59
N PHE A 11 1.20 1.70 -7.77
CA PHE A 11 1.14 2.42 -9.05
C PHE A 11 -0.10 3.31 -9.19
N ASP A 12 -1.27 2.77 -8.83
CA ASP A 12 -2.56 3.43 -9.04
C ASP A 12 -3.42 3.52 -7.78
N LEU A 13 -2.80 3.40 -6.60
CA LEU A 13 -3.42 3.66 -5.30
C LEU A 13 -4.79 2.95 -5.13
N GLY A 14 -4.85 1.64 -5.43
CA GLY A 14 -6.07 0.82 -5.31
C GLY A 14 -6.86 0.66 -6.61
N GLY A 15 -6.34 1.14 -7.73
CA GLY A 15 -6.91 0.99 -9.07
C GLY A 15 -6.73 -0.43 -9.67
N PRO A 16 -6.93 -0.57 -11.01
CA PRO A 16 -6.86 -1.85 -11.72
C PRO A 16 -5.52 -2.60 -11.58
N VAL A 17 -4.38 -1.90 -11.53
CA VAL A 17 -3.04 -2.47 -11.44
C VAL A 17 -2.78 -3.04 -10.04
N ASN A 18 -3.14 -2.29 -8.99
CA ASN A 18 -3.11 -2.80 -7.61
C ASN A 18 -3.98 -4.05 -7.48
N LYS A 19 -5.21 -4.02 -7.99
CA LYS A 19 -6.12 -5.18 -7.95
C LYS A 19 -5.57 -6.39 -8.72
N ALA A 20 -4.93 -6.19 -9.86
CA ALA A 20 -4.29 -7.26 -10.61
C ALA A 20 -3.12 -7.89 -9.83
N ALA A 21 -2.29 -7.08 -9.18
CA ALA A 21 -1.21 -7.57 -8.32
C ALA A 21 -1.74 -8.35 -7.11
N TYR A 22 -2.80 -7.85 -6.47
CA TYR A 22 -3.44 -8.53 -5.35
C TYR A 22 -4.11 -9.85 -5.77
N ALA A 23 -4.77 -9.88 -6.94
CA ALA A 23 -5.35 -11.08 -7.53
C ALA A 23 -4.28 -12.14 -7.82
N PHE A 24 -3.13 -11.73 -8.35
CA PHE A 24 -1.98 -12.62 -8.58
C PHE A 24 -1.47 -13.22 -7.26
N ALA A 25 -1.28 -12.40 -6.23
CA ALA A 25 -0.80 -12.85 -4.92
C ALA A 25 -1.78 -13.80 -4.23
N THR A 26 -3.08 -13.49 -4.27
CA THR A 26 -4.14 -14.32 -3.68
C THR A 26 -4.33 -15.65 -4.40
N ALA A 27 -4.26 -15.67 -5.74
CA ALA A 27 -4.42 -16.89 -6.53
C ALA A 27 -3.38 -17.96 -6.17
N GLY A 28 -2.14 -17.55 -5.88
CA GLY A 28 -1.06 -18.46 -5.49
C GLY A 28 -1.05 -18.85 -4.01
N LEU A 29 -1.90 -18.24 -3.19
CA LEU A 29 -1.86 -18.40 -1.73
C LEU A 29 -2.24 -19.82 -1.28
N ALA A 30 -3.18 -20.46 -2.00
CA ALA A 30 -3.65 -21.81 -1.69
C ALA A 30 -2.56 -22.89 -1.83
N ALA A 31 -1.48 -22.62 -2.56
CA ALA A 31 -0.35 -23.54 -2.68
C ALA A 31 0.44 -23.69 -1.36
N ALA A 32 0.22 -22.79 -0.39
CA ALA A 32 0.78 -22.86 0.98
C ALA A 32 2.32 -23.06 1.03
N THR A 33 3.04 -22.53 0.04
CA THR A 33 4.50 -22.54 0.01
C THR A 33 5.07 -21.29 0.67
N THR A 34 6.33 -21.35 1.12
CA THR A 34 7.04 -20.17 1.62
C THR A 34 7.00 -19.01 0.61
N ALA A 35 7.22 -19.30 -0.68
CA ALA A 35 7.16 -18.31 -1.74
C ALA A 35 5.76 -17.69 -1.90
N SER A 36 4.69 -18.49 -1.78
CA SER A 36 3.30 -17.99 -1.81
C SER A 36 3.03 -17.00 -0.67
N PHE A 37 3.54 -17.28 0.53
CA PHE A 37 3.40 -16.39 1.67
C PHE A 37 4.24 -15.13 1.52
N GLU A 38 5.48 -15.23 1.02
CA GLU A 38 6.34 -14.07 0.76
C GLU A 38 5.74 -13.11 -0.27
N ILE A 39 5.13 -13.66 -1.33
CA ILE A 39 4.44 -12.88 -2.37
C ILE A 39 3.26 -12.10 -1.76
N MET A 40 2.41 -12.77 -0.97
CA MET A 40 1.28 -12.13 -0.31
C MET A 40 1.73 -11.08 0.71
N ALA A 41 2.70 -11.42 1.57
CA ALA A 41 3.25 -10.50 2.56
C ALA A 41 3.86 -9.25 1.90
N THR A 42 4.57 -9.41 0.78
CA THR A 42 5.11 -8.28 0.02
C THR A 42 4.00 -7.41 -0.53
N GLY A 43 2.95 -8.01 -1.09
CA GLY A 43 1.78 -7.26 -1.58
C GLY A 43 1.12 -6.45 -0.46
N MET A 44 0.91 -7.07 0.70
CA MET A 44 0.30 -6.41 1.86
C MET A 44 1.17 -5.28 2.40
N ALA A 45 2.48 -5.51 2.58
CA ALA A 45 3.40 -4.49 3.04
C ALA A 45 3.47 -3.30 2.06
N ALA A 46 3.53 -3.59 0.76
CA ALA A 46 3.63 -2.55 -0.27
C ALA A 46 2.37 -1.69 -0.37
N GLY A 47 1.17 -2.26 -0.26
CA GLY A 47 -0.07 -1.46 -0.33
C GLY A 47 -0.26 -0.50 0.86
N MET A 48 0.38 -0.75 2.01
CA MET A 48 0.38 0.21 3.13
C MET A 48 1.27 1.44 2.84
N VAL A 49 2.23 1.34 1.92
CA VAL A 49 3.26 2.38 1.71
C VAL A 49 2.67 3.72 1.27
N PRO A 50 1.77 3.81 0.27
CA PRO A 50 1.27 5.11 -0.17
C PRO A 50 0.50 5.92 0.89
N PRO A 51 -0.50 5.36 1.62
CA PRO A 51 -1.19 6.11 2.67
C PRO A 51 -0.26 6.48 3.83
N LEU A 52 0.64 5.58 4.24
CA LEU A 52 1.63 5.88 5.28
C LEU A 52 2.63 6.95 4.84
N ALA A 53 3.04 6.95 3.56
CA ALA A 53 3.91 7.98 3.01
C ALA A 53 3.23 9.35 2.99
N MET A 54 1.93 9.42 2.64
CA MET A 54 1.14 10.65 2.73
C MET A 54 1.03 11.14 4.18
N ALA A 55 0.72 10.24 5.10
CA ALA A 55 0.61 10.51 6.53
C ALA A 55 1.93 11.04 7.12
N LEU A 56 3.05 10.44 6.72
CA LEU A 56 4.39 10.87 7.13
C LEU A 56 4.79 12.20 6.50
N ALA A 57 4.53 12.41 5.21
CA ALA A 57 4.91 13.64 4.52
C ALA A 57 4.20 14.87 5.11
N THR A 58 2.88 14.75 5.35
CA THR A 58 2.05 15.81 5.92
C THR A 58 2.36 16.11 7.39
N THR A 59 2.88 15.13 8.14
CA THR A 59 3.30 15.33 9.54
C THR A 59 4.70 15.93 9.68
N ILE A 60 5.66 15.52 8.85
CA ILE A 60 7.03 16.05 8.90
C ILE A 60 7.13 17.46 8.31
N ARG A 61 6.43 17.72 7.19
CA ARG A 61 6.49 19.02 6.48
C ARG A 61 5.10 19.62 6.27
N PRO A 62 4.35 19.93 7.34
CA PRO A 62 2.97 20.42 7.23
C PRO A 62 2.84 21.73 6.44
N GLY A 63 3.88 22.57 6.41
CA GLY A 63 3.86 23.84 5.67
C GLY A 63 3.90 23.72 4.15
N LEU A 64 4.12 22.51 3.60
CA LEU A 64 4.06 22.24 2.17
C LEU A 64 2.67 21.78 1.70
N PHE A 65 1.74 21.53 2.64
CA PHE A 65 0.44 20.93 2.37
C PHE A 65 -0.68 21.85 2.85
N SER A 66 -1.78 21.83 2.11
CA SER A 66 -3.03 22.52 2.44
C SER A 66 -3.69 21.89 3.68
N GLU A 67 -4.64 22.62 4.27
CA GLU A 67 -5.40 22.14 5.42
C GLU A 67 -6.14 20.82 5.16
N PRO A 68 -6.86 20.65 4.02
CA PRO A 68 -7.50 19.37 3.69
C PRO A 68 -6.50 18.22 3.51
N GLU A 69 -5.34 18.47 2.91
CA GLU A 69 -4.31 17.42 2.73
C GLU A 69 -3.74 16.95 4.08
N ARG A 70 -3.59 17.86 5.05
CA ARG A 70 -3.12 17.53 6.40
C ARG A 70 -4.17 16.74 7.19
N GLU A 71 -5.45 17.06 7.04
CA GLU A 71 -6.53 16.28 7.64
C GLU A 71 -6.60 14.87 7.06
N ASN A 72 -6.51 14.75 5.74
CA ASN A 72 -6.43 13.46 5.05
C ASN A 72 -5.20 12.67 5.48
N GLY A 73 -4.04 13.32 5.61
CA GLY A 73 -2.82 12.70 6.11
C GLY A 73 -2.94 12.14 7.54
N ARG A 74 -3.74 12.78 8.41
CA ARG A 74 -4.01 12.25 9.76
C ARG A 74 -4.84 10.97 9.70
N ALA A 75 -5.89 10.94 8.88
CA ALA A 75 -6.70 9.74 8.68
C ALA A 75 -5.89 8.60 8.03
N ALA A 76 -4.96 8.96 7.13
CA ALA A 76 -4.12 8.02 6.40
C ALA A 76 -3.18 7.19 7.29
N TRP A 77 -2.88 7.63 8.52
CA TRP A 77 -2.16 6.80 9.50
C TRP A 77 -2.93 5.52 9.83
N LEU A 78 -4.22 5.67 10.17
CA LEU A 78 -5.07 4.54 10.54
C LEU A 78 -5.44 3.69 9.33
N LEU A 79 -5.76 4.34 8.21
CA LEU A 79 -6.12 3.65 6.97
C LEU A 79 -4.93 2.86 6.42
N GLY A 80 -3.74 3.48 6.35
CA GLY A 80 -2.53 2.84 5.88
C GLY A 80 -2.07 1.68 6.77
N ALA A 81 -2.14 1.84 8.10
CA ALA A 81 -1.84 0.74 9.03
C ALA A 81 -2.83 -0.44 8.91
N SER A 82 -4.05 -0.17 8.45
CA SER A 82 -5.11 -1.17 8.25
C SER A 82 -5.13 -1.79 6.84
N PHE A 83 -4.10 -1.53 6.02
CA PHE A 83 -4.04 -1.94 4.62
C PHE A 83 -5.19 -1.38 3.76
N ILE A 84 -5.59 -0.13 4.04
CA ILE A 84 -6.58 0.59 3.25
C ILE A 84 -5.85 1.71 2.51
N SER A 85 -5.74 1.54 1.19
CA SER A 85 -5.14 2.49 0.24
C SER A 85 -6.20 3.31 -0.48
#